data_AF-A0A3Q3VNR4-F1
#
_entry.id   AF-A0A3Q3VNR4-F1
#
_cell.length_a   1.000
_cell.length_b   1.000
_cell.length_c   1.000
_cell.angle_alpha   90.00
_cell.angle_beta   90.00
_cell.angle_gamma   90.00
#
_symmetry.space_group_name_H-M   'P 1'
#
loop_
_entity.id
_entity.type
_entity.pdbx_description
1 polymer ?
#
loop_
_entity_poly.entity_id
_entity_poly.type
_entity_poly.pdbx_seq_one_letter_code
_entity_poly.pdbx_strand_id
1 'polypeptide(L)'
;MLGAVGRCCSGALQAFKPGFNCIKTVGRGYAAPAAQAGLANGRIVAVIGAVVDVQFDEGLPPILNALEVAGRDSRLVLEVAQHLGENTVRTIAMDGTEGLVRGQKVLDTGAPIRIPVGPETLGRIMNVIGEPIDERGPITTKQTAPIHAEAPEFTDMSVEQEILVTGIKVVDLLFLPATWESWCPLRKQSKASRAF
;
A
#
# COMPACT_ATOMS: atom_id res chain seq x y z
N MET A 1 -36.25 57.95 -37.18
CA MET A 1 -35.03 58.75 -36.98
C MET A 1 -33.86 57.78 -36.95
N LEU A 2 -33.17 57.54 -38.08
CA LEU A 2 -31.84 58.10 -38.41
C LEU A 2 -30.90 58.11 -37.19
N GLY A 3 -29.68 57.57 -37.18
CA GLY A 3 -28.75 57.03 -38.17
C GLY A 3 -27.41 56.77 -37.46
N ALA A 4 -26.61 55.81 -37.93
CA ALA A 4 -25.24 56.01 -38.46
C ALA A 4 -24.11 56.09 -37.39
N VAL A 5 -23.21 55.10 -37.27
CA VAL A 5 -21.99 54.80 -38.07
C VAL A 5 -20.73 55.59 -37.63
N GLY A 6 -19.63 54.87 -37.39
CA GLY A 6 -18.25 55.28 -37.72
C GLY A 6 -17.28 55.39 -36.54
N ARG A 7 -16.39 54.40 -36.33
CA ARG A 7 -15.00 54.32 -36.85
C ARG A 7 -14.00 55.26 -36.16
N CYS A 8 -12.97 54.69 -35.52
CA CYS A 8 -11.61 54.72 -36.09
C CYS A 8 -10.64 53.81 -35.34
N CYS A 9 -9.90 53.00 -36.11
CA CYS A 9 -8.78 52.16 -35.70
C CYS A 9 -7.48 52.97 -35.62
N SER A 10 -6.64 52.69 -34.62
CA SER A 10 -5.17 52.76 -34.67
C SER A 10 -4.71 51.95 -33.45
N GLY A 11 -4.09 50.78 -33.51
CA GLY A 11 -2.91 50.40 -34.29
C GLY A 11 -1.69 50.34 -33.36
N ALA A 12 -1.56 49.26 -32.58
CA ALA A 12 -0.30 48.74 -32.00
C ALA A 12 -0.61 47.36 -31.36
N LEU A 13 -0.48 46.25 -32.08
CA LEU A 13 0.71 45.38 -32.16
C LEU A 13 1.21 44.87 -30.79
N GLN A 14 1.26 43.52 -30.71
CA GLN A 14 1.95 42.65 -29.73
C GLN A 14 1.13 42.35 -28.45
N ALA A 15 0.85 41.11 -28.03
CA ALA A 15 1.40 39.82 -28.41
C ALA A 15 0.36 38.70 -28.21
N PHE A 16 0.20 37.90 -29.26
CA PHE A 16 -0.40 36.57 -29.25
C PHE A 16 0.57 35.65 -28.49
N LYS A 17 0.21 35.15 -27.31
CA LYS A 17 0.88 33.99 -26.71
C LYS A 17 0.05 32.75 -27.01
N PRO A 18 0.51 31.86 -27.90
CA PRO A 18 -0.11 30.57 -28.11
C PRO A 18 0.44 29.54 -27.12
N GLY A 19 -0.37 28.53 -26.84
CA GLY A 19 0.09 27.24 -26.33
C GLY A 19 -0.31 26.97 -24.89
N PHE A 20 -0.65 25.74 -24.51
CA PHE A 20 -0.84 24.51 -25.27
C PHE A 20 -1.69 23.63 -24.34
N ASN A 21 -2.81 23.13 -24.83
CA ASN A 21 -3.59 22.14 -24.11
C ASN A 21 -2.88 20.78 -24.20
N CYS A 22 -3.02 19.96 -23.16
CA CYS A 22 -2.84 18.50 -23.15
C CYS A 22 -1.44 17.95 -23.50
N ILE A 23 -0.64 17.67 -22.47
CA ILE A 23 0.25 16.50 -22.49
C ILE A 23 -0.13 15.60 -21.31
N LYS A 24 -0.59 14.42 -21.69
CA LYS A 24 -1.09 13.35 -20.83
C LYS A 24 -0.03 12.92 -19.83
N THR A 25 -0.40 12.83 -18.56
CA THR A 25 0.27 12.00 -17.57
C THR A 25 0.30 10.56 -18.09
N VAL A 26 1.44 10.13 -18.63
CA VAL A 26 1.68 8.71 -18.90
C VAL A 26 2.49 8.19 -17.72
N GLY A 27 1.82 8.10 -16.57
CA GLY A 27 2.23 7.15 -15.55
C GLY A 27 1.88 5.77 -16.11
N ARG A 28 2.89 4.94 -16.37
CA ARG A 28 2.68 3.50 -16.60
C ARG A 28 2.24 2.88 -15.27
N GLY A 29 0.97 3.05 -14.95
CA GLY A 29 0.31 2.23 -13.97
C GLY A 29 0.12 0.85 -14.59
N TYR A 30 0.83 -0.15 -14.06
CA TYR A 30 0.28 -1.49 -13.98
C TYR A 30 -0.79 -1.57 -12.87
N ALA A 31 -1.57 -0.49 -12.71
CA ALA A 31 -2.75 -0.45 -11.89
C ALA A 31 -3.87 -1.05 -12.73
N ALA A 32 -4.10 -2.35 -12.55
CA ALA A 32 -5.41 -2.89 -12.87
C ALA A 32 -6.45 -2.03 -12.12
N PRO A 33 -7.54 -1.62 -12.78
CA PRO A 33 -8.60 -0.89 -12.09
C PRO A 33 -9.04 -1.71 -10.88
N ALA A 34 -9.19 -1.06 -9.72
CA ALA A 34 -9.74 -1.67 -8.52
C ALA A 34 -11.11 -2.27 -8.87
N ALA A 35 -11.12 -3.55 -9.20
CA ALA A 35 -12.32 -4.29 -9.49
C ALA A 35 -13.13 -4.35 -8.18
N GLN A 36 -14.42 -4.09 -8.31
CA GLN A 36 -15.41 -4.08 -7.24
C GLN A 36 -15.11 -5.15 -6.17
N ALA A 37 -14.71 -4.73 -4.98
CA ALA A 37 -14.59 -5.59 -3.81
C ALA A 37 -16.00 -5.98 -3.34
N GLY A 38 -16.63 -6.87 -4.09
CA GLY A 38 -17.73 -7.69 -3.56
C GLY A 38 -17.13 -8.72 -2.62
N LEU A 39 -17.89 -9.12 -1.60
CA LEU A 39 -17.57 -10.26 -0.74
C LEU A 39 -17.59 -11.55 -1.59
N ALA A 40 -16.53 -11.74 -2.37
CA ALA A 40 -16.35 -12.91 -3.21
C ALA A 40 -16.01 -14.07 -2.29
N ASN A 41 -16.80 -15.14 -2.40
CA ASN A 41 -16.60 -16.35 -1.62
C ASN A 41 -15.75 -17.31 -2.45
N GLY A 42 -14.64 -17.75 -1.86
CA GLY A 42 -13.76 -18.75 -2.43
C GLY A 42 -13.87 -20.09 -1.71
N ARG A 43 -13.35 -21.13 -2.35
CA ARG A 43 -13.20 -22.47 -1.78
C ARG A 43 -11.75 -22.92 -1.93
N ILE A 44 -11.21 -23.56 -0.90
CA ILE A 44 -9.84 -24.10 -0.95
C ILE A 44 -9.81 -25.31 -1.88
N VAL A 45 -8.94 -25.30 -2.91
CA VAL A 45 -8.76 -26.43 -3.82
C VAL A 45 -7.61 -27.33 -3.34
N ALA A 46 -6.48 -26.73 -3.01
CA ALA A 46 -5.27 -27.43 -2.62
C ALA A 46 -4.50 -26.66 -1.55
N VAL A 47 -3.76 -27.41 -0.72
CA VAL A 47 -2.89 -26.88 0.33
C VAL A 47 -1.54 -27.57 0.17
N ILE A 48 -0.50 -26.78 -0.09
CA ILE A 48 0.87 -27.24 -0.30
C ILE A 48 1.77 -26.45 0.67
N GLY A 49 1.96 -26.97 1.88
CA GLY A 49 2.70 -26.28 2.92
C GLY A 49 2.06 -24.92 3.24
N ALA A 50 2.82 -23.83 3.12
CA ALA A 50 2.34 -22.46 3.33
C ALA A 50 1.57 -21.88 2.13
N VAL A 51 1.56 -22.57 0.98
CA VAL A 51 0.88 -22.12 -0.24
C VAL A 51 -0.50 -22.76 -0.30
N VAL A 52 -1.54 -21.94 -0.44
CA VAL A 52 -2.94 -22.39 -0.52
C VAL A 52 -3.53 -21.91 -1.83
N ASP A 53 -4.05 -22.84 -2.62
CA ASP A 53 -4.75 -22.51 -3.86
C ASP A 53 -6.25 -22.40 -3.56
N VAL A 54 -6.84 -21.25 -3.86
CA VAL A 54 -8.25 -20.91 -3.60
C VAL A 54 -8.94 -20.63 -4.93
N GLN A 55 -10.08 -21.29 -5.16
CA GLN A 55 -10.92 -21.07 -6.32
C GLN A 55 -12.11 -20.19 -5.96
N PHE A 56 -12.35 -19.17 -6.77
CA PHE A 56 -13.48 -18.27 -6.64
C PHE A 56 -14.54 -18.62 -7.70
N ASP A 57 -15.82 -18.59 -7.30
CA ASP A 57 -16.92 -18.87 -8.23
C ASP A 57 -17.13 -17.66 -9.18
N GLU A 58 -17.18 -16.45 -8.62
CA GLU A 58 -17.29 -15.19 -9.37
C GLU A 58 -16.49 -14.08 -8.65
N GLY A 59 -15.88 -13.19 -9.43
CA GLY A 59 -15.10 -12.06 -8.89
C GLY A 59 -13.74 -12.49 -8.37
N LEU A 60 -12.69 -12.20 -9.14
CA LEU A 60 -11.34 -12.63 -8.81
C LEU A 60 -10.64 -11.52 -8.00
N PRO A 61 -10.20 -11.79 -6.74
CA PRO A 61 -9.56 -10.79 -5.91
C PRO A 61 -8.25 -10.28 -6.54
N PRO A 62 -7.93 -8.99 -6.45
CA PRO A 62 -6.67 -8.47 -6.94
C PRO A 62 -5.47 -9.09 -6.22
N ILE A 63 -4.30 -9.00 -6.83
CA ILE A 63 -3.04 -9.42 -6.20
C ILE A 63 -2.81 -8.52 -4.96
N LEU A 64 -2.18 -9.08 -3.92
CA LEU A 64 -1.90 -8.47 -2.61
C LEU A 64 -3.12 -8.30 -1.70
N ASN A 65 -4.29 -8.78 -2.13
CA ASN A 65 -5.49 -8.72 -1.32
C ASN A 65 -5.48 -9.78 -0.22
N ALA A 66 -6.10 -9.47 0.93
CA ALA A 66 -6.19 -10.37 2.06
C ALA A 66 -7.49 -11.19 2.03
N LEU A 67 -7.37 -12.49 2.27
CA LEU A 67 -8.47 -13.43 2.36
C LEU A 67 -8.50 -14.05 3.76
N GLU A 68 -9.69 -14.28 4.29
CA GLU A 68 -9.88 -14.89 5.60
C GLU A 68 -10.56 -16.25 5.48
N VAL A 69 -10.01 -17.25 6.16
CA VAL A 69 -10.60 -18.60 6.17
C VAL A 69 -11.67 -18.69 7.26
N ALA A 70 -12.90 -19.07 6.89
CA ALA A 70 -14.00 -19.21 7.83
C ALA A 70 -13.98 -20.56 8.58
N GLY A 71 -14.43 -20.55 9.84
CA GLY A 71 -14.66 -21.77 10.62
C GLY A 71 -13.43 -22.30 11.34
N ARG A 72 -12.57 -21.42 11.85
CA ARG A 72 -11.43 -21.73 12.73
C ARG A 72 -11.49 -20.92 14.01
N ASP A 73 -10.87 -21.48 15.06
CA ASP A 73 -10.71 -20.81 16.35
C ASP A 73 -9.68 -19.67 16.27
N SER A 74 -8.60 -19.86 15.49
CA SER A 74 -7.61 -18.84 15.19
C SER A 74 -7.87 -18.18 13.83
N ARG A 75 -7.63 -16.88 13.75
CA ARG A 75 -7.78 -16.10 12.53
C ARG A 75 -6.64 -16.39 11.56
N LEU A 76 -6.91 -17.18 10.51
CA LEU A 76 -5.97 -17.39 9.43
C LEU A 76 -6.25 -16.42 8.28
N VAL A 77 -5.26 -15.57 8.00
CA VAL A 77 -5.23 -14.68 6.85
C VAL A 77 -4.34 -15.26 5.76
N LEU A 78 -4.83 -15.24 4.53
CA LEU A 78 -4.11 -15.63 3.31
C LEU A 78 -3.92 -14.38 2.45
N GLU A 79 -2.75 -14.19 1.87
CA GLU A 79 -2.48 -13.12 0.93
C GLU A 79 -2.45 -13.65 -0.50
N VAL A 80 -3.14 -13.01 -1.44
CA VAL A 80 -3.12 -13.37 -2.85
C VAL A 80 -1.77 -12.99 -3.48
N ALA A 81 -0.96 -13.97 -3.88
CA ALA A 81 0.34 -13.72 -4.50
C ALA A 81 0.27 -13.67 -6.03
N GLN A 82 -0.54 -14.54 -6.65
CA GLN A 82 -0.68 -14.60 -8.10
C GLN A 82 -2.00 -15.25 -8.53
N HIS A 83 -2.41 -14.99 -9.76
CA HIS A 83 -3.56 -15.64 -10.40
C HIS A 83 -3.05 -16.78 -11.30
N LEU A 84 -3.56 -18.00 -11.10
CA LEU A 84 -3.16 -19.18 -11.86
C LEU A 84 -3.99 -19.36 -13.15
N GLY A 85 -5.19 -18.80 -13.20
CA GLY A 85 -6.20 -19.05 -14.24
C GLY A 85 -7.35 -19.90 -13.70
N GLU A 86 -8.39 -20.11 -14.50
CA GLU A 86 -9.58 -20.93 -14.12
C GLU A 86 -10.25 -20.47 -12.80
N ASN A 87 -10.30 -19.15 -12.59
CA ASN A 87 -10.74 -18.52 -11.35
C ASN A 87 -10.02 -18.99 -10.08
N THR A 88 -8.80 -19.51 -10.22
CA THR A 88 -7.97 -19.97 -9.12
C THR A 88 -6.85 -18.96 -8.84
N VAL A 89 -6.68 -18.63 -7.57
CA VAL A 89 -5.61 -17.79 -7.06
C VAL A 89 -4.69 -18.59 -6.15
N ARG A 90 -3.40 -18.29 -6.23
CA ARG A 90 -2.40 -18.83 -5.33
C ARG A 90 -2.17 -17.84 -4.21
N THR A 91 -2.37 -18.31 -3.00
CA THR A 91 -2.25 -17.50 -1.79
C THR A 91 -1.15 -18.01 -0.88
N ILE A 92 -0.60 -17.11 -0.08
CA ILE A 92 0.41 -17.41 0.94
C ILE A 92 -0.25 -17.24 2.30
N ALA A 93 -0.17 -18.27 3.12
CA ALA A 93 -0.68 -18.24 4.48
C ALA A 93 0.26 -17.45 5.40
N MET A 94 -0.31 -16.52 6.18
CA MET A 94 0.46 -15.74 7.18
C MET A 94 0.70 -16.52 8.47
N ASP A 95 -0.04 -17.61 8.69
CA ASP A 95 0.06 -18.50 9.83
C ASP A 95 -0.05 -19.97 9.39
N GLY A 96 0.08 -20.91 10.32
CA GLY A 96 0.03 -22.35 10.07
C GLY A 96 -1.22 -22.82 9.31
N THR A 97 -1.00 -23.60 8.26
CA THR A 97 -2.06 -24.19 7.42
C THR A 97 -2.59 -25.53 7.97
N GLU A 98 -2.27 -25.87 9.22
CA GLU A 98 -2.59 -27.16 9.83
C GLU A 98 -4.08 -27.35 10.11
N GLY A 99 -4.71 -28.35 9.49
CA GLY A 99 -6.15 -28.57 9.63
C GLY A 99 -7.01 -27.75 8.65
N LEU A 100 -6.42 -27.19 7.60
CA LEU A 100 -7.18 -26.73 6.44
C LEU A 100 -7.74 -27.92 5.67
N VAL A 101 -9.03 -27.83 5.34
CA VAL A 101 -9.74 -28.85 4.56
C VAL A 101 -10.09 -28.28 3.19
N ARG A 102 -9.95 -29.10 2.16
CA ARG A 102 -10.38 -28.74 0.80
C ARG A 102 -11.89 -28.49 0.78
N GLY A 103 -12.31 -27.44 0.10
CA GLY A 103 -13.69 -27.00 0.05
C GLY A 103 -14.09 -26.07 1.20
N GLN A 104 -13.20 -25.77 2.15
CA GLN A 104 -13.46 -24.77 3.18
C GLN A 104 -13.67 -23.39 2.56
N LYS A 105 -14.60 -22.63 3.14
CA LYS A 105 -14.97 -21.31 2.65
C LYS A 105 -13.91 -20.28 3.02
N VAL A 106 -13.56 -19.46 2.04
CA VAL A 106 -12.63 -18.34 2.17
C VAL A 106 -13.39 -17.07 1.79
N LEU A 107 -13.25 -16.03 2.61
CA LEU A 107 -13.90 -14.74 2.44
C LEU A 107 -12.86 -13.73 1.96
N ASP A 108 -13.18 -13.00 0.90
CA ASP A 108 -12.36 -11.85 0.50
C ASP A 108 -12.65 -10.64 1.41
N THR A 109 -11.61 -10.03 1.96
CA THR A 109 -11.73 -8.78 2.74
C THR A 109 -11.78 -7.53 1.85
N GLY A 110 -11.36 -7.65 0.58
CA GLY A 110 -11.36 -6.56 -0.41
C GLY A 110 -10.27 -5.50 -0.21
N ALA A 111 -9.41 -5.66 0.81
CA ALA A 111 -8.25 -4.82 1.02
C ALA A 111 -6.99 -5.67 1.31
N PRO A 112 -5.79 -5.17 0.99
CA PRO A 112 -4.55 -5.77 1.46
C PRO A 112 -4.51 -5.89 2.97
N ILE A 113 -3.58 -6.70 3.51
CA ILE A 113 -3.39 -6.82 4.96
C ILE A 113 -3.12 -5.43 5.55
N ARG A 114 -3.98 -5.02 6.51
CA ARG A 114 -3.90 -3.71 7.18
C ARG A 114 -3.44 -3.90 8.62
N ILE A 115 -2.44 -3.13 9.01
CA ILE A 115 -1.85 -3.17 10.36
C ILE A 115 -2.21 -1.86 11.08
N PRO A 116 -2.47 -1.90 12.41
CA PRO A 116 -2.64 -0.71 13.22
C PRO A 116 -1.36 0.13 13.25
N VAL A 117 -1.48 1.44 13.04
CA VAL A 117 -0.35 2.37 13.08
C VAL A 117 -0.67 3.58 13.95
N GLY A 118 0.37 4.17 14.53
CA GLY A 118 0.27 5.38 15.35
C GLY A 118 1.12 5.30 16.62
N PRO A 119 1.13 6.36 17.43
CA PRO A 119 1.87 6.38 18.69
C PRO A 119 1.35 5.35 19.70
N GLU A 120 0.10 4.90 19.56
CA GLU A 120 -0.56 3.90 20.40
C GLU A 120 0.05 2.49 20.25
N THR A 121 0.81 2.24 19.18
CA THR A 121 1.51 0.96 18.96
C THR A 121 2.89 0.89 19.60
N LEU A 122 3.40 2.02 20.11
CA LEU A 122 4.74 2.08 20.71
C LEU A 122 4.84 1.21 21.97
N GLY A 123 5.87 0.35 22.02
CA GLY A 123 6.09 -0.56 23.14
C GLY A 123 5.14 -1.76 23.19
N ARG A 124 4.36 -2.00 22.13
CA ARG A 124 3.55 -3.21 21.94
C ARG A 124 4.29 -4.18 21.01
N ILE A 125 4.02 -5.47 21.16
CA ILE A 125 4.53 -6.51 20.25
C ILE A 125 3.35 -7.03 19.44
N MET A 126 3.46 -6.99 18.12
CA MET A 126 2.42 -7.41 17.19
C MET A 126 2.94 -8.41 16.17
N ASN A 127 2.04 -9.23 15.64
CA ASN A 127 2.33 -10.15 14.54
C ASN A 127 2.19 -9.47 13.16
N VAL A 128 2.39 -10.25 12.09
CA VAL A 128 2.34 -9.77 10.69
C VAL A 128 0.95 -9.29 10.29
N ILE A 129 -0.12 -9.83 10.89
CA ILE A 129 -1.50 -9.43 10.62
C ILE A 129 -1.97 -8.27 11.52
N GLY A 130 -1.08 -7.74 12.37
CA GLY A 130 -1.34 -6.59 13.23
C GLY A 130 -2.03 -6.90 14.56
N GLU A 131 -2.14 -8.18 14.93
CA GLU A 131 -2.70 -8.59 16.22
C GLU A 131 -1.63 -8.57 17.33
N PRO A 132 -1.97 -8.08 18.54
CA PRO A 132 -1.04 -8.03 19.65
C PRO A 132 -0.76 -9.44 20.20
N ILE A 133 0.51 -9.75 20.41
CA ILE A 133 0.98 -11.01 21.03
C ILE A 133 1.53 -10.79 22.44
N ASP A 134 1.26 -9.62 23.03
CA ASP A 134 1.85 -9.18 24.29
C ASP A 134 0.97 -9.44 25.53
N GLU A 135 -0.15 -10.15 25.39
CA GLU A 135 -1.14 -10.45 26.45
C GLU A 135 -1.67 -9.20 27.20
N ARG A 136 -1.41 -7.99 26.72
CA ARG A 136 -1.79 -6.71 27.36
C ARG A 136 -3.11 -6.14 26.82
N GLY A 137 -3.93 -6.99 26.21
CA GLY A 137 -5.21 -6.62 25.61
C GLY A 137 -5.10 -6.00 24.22
N PRO A 138 -6.23 -5.55 23.63
CA PRO A 138 -6.26 -5.04 22.26
C PRO A 138 -5.49 -3.72 22.10
N ILE A 139 -4.96 -3.50 20.90
CA ILE A 139 -4.37 -2.21 20.51
C ILE A 139 -5.50 -1.34 19.98
N THR A 140 -5.87 -0.29 20.72
CA THR A 140 -6.83 0.70 20.22
C THR A 140 -6.08 1.71 19.37
N THR A 141 -6.25 1.65 18.05
CA THR A 141 -5.68 2.61 17.11
C THR A 141 -6.71 3.31 16.26
N LYS A 142 -6.48 4.60 16.00
CA LYS A 142 -7.34 5.40 15.10
C LYS A 142 -7.06 5.19 13.62
N GLN A 143 -5.85 4.69 13.29
CA GLN A 143 -5.39 4.56 11.90
C GLN A 143 -4.86 3.14 11.64
N THR A 144 -5.12 2.66 10.43
CA THR A 144 -4.62 1.37 9.93
C THR A 144 -4.04 1.56 8.54
N ALA A 145 -2.81 1.12 8.31
CA ALA A 145 -2.11 1.24 7.03
C ALA A 145 -1.94 -0.14 6.37
N PRO A 146 -2.00 -0.23 5.03
CA PRO A 146 -1.66 -1.46 4.30
C PRO A 146 -0.16 -1.76 4.38
N ILE A 147 0.21 -3.04 4.40
CA ILE A 147 1.64 -3.45 4.36
C ILE A 147 2.29 -3.19 3.00
N HIS A 148 1.49 -3.22 1.93
CA HIS A 148 1.92 -2.95 0.58
C HIS A 148 1.72 -1.48 0.27
N ALA A 149 2.82 -0.73 0.27
CA ALA A 149 2.85 0.67 -0.10
C ALA A 149 3.82 0.86 -1.26
N GLU A 150 3.45 1.70 -2.23
CA GLU A 150 4.35 2.06 -3.31
C GLU A 150 5.56 2.85 -2.77
N ALA A 151 6.69 2.68 -3.44
CA ALA A 151 7.88 3.44 -3.11
C ALA A 151 7.64 4.95 -3.36
N PRO A 152 8.26 5.84 -2.57
CA PRO A 152 8.17 7.28 -2.79
C PRO A 152 8.63 7.67 -4.20
N GLU A 153 8.00 8.70 -4.78
CA GLU A 153 8.38 9.21 -6.09
C GLU A 153 9.77 9.88 -6.06
N PHE A 154 10.42 9.94 -7.23
CA PHE A 154 11.75 10.54 -7.37
C PHE A 154 11.81 12.00 -6.91
N THR A 155 10.72 12.75 -7.07
CA THR A 155 10.59 14.16 -6.63
C THR A 155 10.60 14.31 -5.12
N ASP A 156 10.18 13.29 -4.37
CA ASP A 156 10.08 13.33 -2.91
C ASP A 156 11.37 12.82 -2.23
N MET A 157 12.31 12.29 -3.02
CA MET A 157 13.61 11.84 -2.52
C MET A 157 14.51 13.04 -2.20
N SER A 158 15.14 13.03 -1.02
CA SER A 158 16.10 14.08 -0.64
C SER A 158 17.49 13.65 -1.06
N VAL A 159 18.27 14.60 -1.59
CA VAL A 159 19.69 14.41 -1.94
C VAL A 159 20.64 14.85 -0.83
N GLU A 160 20.10 15.34 0.29
CA GLU A 160 20.87 15.85 1.42
C GLU A 160 21.58 14.70 2.16
N GLN A 161 22.86 14.90 2.46
CA GLN A 161 23.64 13.96 3.27
C GLN A 161 23.80 14.54 4.68
N GLU A 162 22.99 14.04 5.62
CA GLU A 162 23.14 14.35 7.04
C GLU A 162 23.98 13.28 7.76
N ILE A 163 24.84 13.71 8.68
CA ILE A 163 25.60 12.82 9.58
C ILE A 163 24.70 12.48 10.78
N LEU A 164 24.40 11.19 10.97
CA LEU A 164 23.72 10.71 12.17
C LEU A 164 24.75 10.39 13.26
N VAL A 165 24.84 11.24 14.29
CA VAL A 165 25.74 11.01 15.43
C VAL A 165 25.16 9.89 16.32
N THR A 166 25.83 8.74 16.38
CA THR A 166 25.38 7.59 17.17
C THR A 166 25.83 7.66 18.63
N GLY A 167 26.89 8.42 18.92
CA GLY A 167 27.49 8.50 20.26
C GLY A 167 28.39 7.31 20.59
N ILE A 168 28.58 6.38 19.65
CA ILE A 168 29.45 5.22 19.79
C ILE A 168 30.76 5.52 19.06
N LYS A 169 31.83 5.76 19.83
CA LYS A 169 33.14 6.22 19.31
C LYS A 169 33.69 5.40 18.14
N VAL A 170 33.58 4.07 18.20
CA VAL A 170 34.09 3.19 17.14
C VAL A 170 33.25 3.28 15.87
N VAL A 171 31.93 3.45 15.99
CA VAL A 171 31.01 3.56 14.86
C VAL A 171 31.16 4.92 14.19
N ASP A 172 31.13 5.99 14.97
CA ASP A 172 31.21 7.37 14.45
C ASP A 172 32.57 7.68 13.78
N LEU A 173 33.66 7.01 14.18
CA LEU A 173 35.00 7.25 13.67
C LEU A 173 35.40 6.32 12.50
N LEU A 174 35.02 5.04 12.55
CA LEU A 174 35.45 4.04 11.55
C LEU A 174 34.40 3.76 10.47
N PHE A 175 33.12 3.82 10.82
CA PHE A 175 32.04 3.65 9.85
C PHE A 175 31.57 5.02 9.40
N LEU A 176 31.89 5.36 8.15
CA LEU A 176 31.63 6.66 7.54
C LEU A 176 30.14 7.03 7.73
N PRO A 177 29.80 8.05 8.53
CA PRO A 177 28.42 8.27 9.00
C PRO A 177 27.49 8.91 7.96
N ALA A 178 27.88 8.96 6.67
CA ALA A 178 27.26 9.80 5.65
C ALA A 178 26.19 9.12 4.78
N THR A 179 25.85 7.84 5.00
CA THR A 179 24.92 7.12 4.10
C THR A 179 23.82 6.33 4.81
N TRP A 180 23.60 6.54 6.10
CA TRP A 180 22.55 5.81 6.82
C TRP A 180 21.13 6.17 6.35
N GLU A 181 20.86 7.42 5.96
CA GLU A 181 19.54 7.83 5.44
C GLU A 181 19.19 7.21 4.08
N SER A 182 20.19 6.84 3.27
CA SER A 182 19.95 6.08 2.02
C SER A 182 19.46 4.65 2.26
N TRP A 183 19.67 4.11 3.47
CA TRP A 183 19.28 2.75 3.86
C TRP A 183 18.19 2.72 4.93
N CYS A 184 17.92 3.84 5.62
CA CYS A 184 16.95 3.93 6.72
C CYS A 184 15.92 5.06 6.49
N PRO A 185 14.77 4.77 5.84
CA PRO A 185 13.72 5.76 5.55
C PRO A 185 12.97 6.31 6.78
N LEU A 186 13.19 5.73 7.97
CA LEU A 186 12.35 5.94 9.16
C LEU A 186 12.36 7.37 9.73
N ARG A 187 13.36 8.20 9.43
CA ARG A 187 13.44 9.57 9.98
C ARG A 187 12.58 10.58 9.24
N LYS A 188 12.34 10.40 7.92
CA LYS A 188 11.39 11.23 7.15
C LYS A 188 9.94 11.02 7.63
N GLN A 189 9.54 9.79 7.91
CA GLN A 189 8.20 9.49 8.44
C GLN A 189 7.99 10.02 9.87
N SER A 190 9.04 10.07 10.70
CA SER A 190 8.97 10.64 12.06
C SER A 190 8.80 12.18 12.07
N LYS A 191 9.39 12.90 11.10
CA LYS A 191 9.16 14.36 10.97
C LYS A 191 7.78 14.68 10.38
N ALA A 192 7.25 13.85 9.48
CA ALA A 192 5.88 13.99 8.95
C ALA A 192 4.81 13.72 10.02
N SER A 193 5.03 12.75 10.91
CA SER A 193 4.11 12.45 12.03
C SER A 193 4.22 13.39 13.24
N ARG A 194 5.23 14.27 13.28
CA ARG A 194 5.31 15.39 14.24
C ARG A 194 4.69 16.69 13.71
N ALA A 195 4.23 16.70 12.45
CA ALA A 195 3.52 17.83 11.85
C ALA A 195 1.99 17.62 11.79
N PHE A 196 1.47 16.58 12.45
CA PHE A 196 0.04 16.31 12.65
C PHE A 196 -0.28 16.06 14.12
#